data_AF-A0A7X6P515-F1
#
_entry.id   AF-A0A7X6P515-F1
#
_cell.length_a   1.000
_cell.length_b   1.000
_cell.length_c   1.000
_cell.angle_alpha   90.00
_cell.angle_beta   90.00
_cell.angle_gamma   90.00
#
_symmetry.space_group_name_H-M   'P 1'
#
loop_
_entity.id
_entity.type
_entity.pdbx_description
1 polymer ?
#
loop_
_entity_poly.entity_id
_entity_poly.type
_entity_poly.pdbx_seq_one_letter_code
_entity_poly.pdbx_strand_id
1 'polypeptide(L)'
;GCIVSANPYYPVGFADQYAAHGLGADRADTMVRTASVLRRGIPLSLHSDLPMGPAAPLALASFAVNRRTPAGRVVAPEQRISVHEALRAITIGAAHSWRLEHEIGSIAPGKAATFTVLAEDPYLVDPERLADIPILGTVYAGRWFPVDHAPRHAG
;
A
#
# COMPACT_ATOMS: atom_id res chain seq x y z
N GLY A 1 17.94 13.64 -7.74
CA GLY A 1 17.41 13.31 -6.40
C GLY A 1 17.43 11.81 -6.19
N CYS A 2 16.93 11.32 -5.05
CA CYS A 2 16.67 9.89 -4.82
C CYS A 2 15.16 9.61 -4.85
N ILE A 3 14.80 8.34 -5.02
CA ILE A 3 13.42 7.82 -4.92
C ILE A 3 13.47 6.67 -3.92
N VAL A 4 12.43 6.52 -3.10
CA VAL A 4 12.29 5.41 -2.16
C VAL A 4 11.16 4.50 -2.62
N SER A 5 11.48 3.24 -2.89
CA SER A 5 10.49 2.17 -2.97
C SER A 5 10.57 1.37 -1.67
N ALA A 6 9.46 1.26 -0.94
CA ALA A 6 9.44 0.66 0.38
C ALA A 6 8.37 -0.43 0.51
N ASN A 7 8.65 -1.46 1.29
CA ASN A 7 7.66 -2.47 1.64
C ASN A 7 7.04 -2.15 3.01
N PRO A 8 5.78 -1.68 3.07
CA PRO A 8 5.15 -1.24 4.31
C PRO A 8 4.79 -2.40 5.24
N TYR A 9 4.86 -3.66 4.78
CA TYR A 9 4.56 -4.82 5.61
C TYR A 9 5.63 -5.08 6.66
N TYR A 10 6.91 -4.73 6.44
CA TYR A 10 7.98 -5.02 7.40
C TYR A 10 7.72 -4.56 8.84
N PRO A 11 7.35 -3.29 9.09
CA PRO A 11 7.03 -2.87 10.46
C PRO A 11 5.79 -3.57 11.03
N VAL A 12 4.84 -4.01 10.20
CA VAL A 12 3.63 -4.70 10.65
C VAL A 12 3.90 -6.17 10.96
N GLY A 13 4.52 -6.90 10.03
CA GLY A 13 4.72 -8.35 10.12
C GLY A 13 5.93 -8.77 10.94
N PHE A 14 6.96 -7.92 11.06
CA PHE A 14 8.25 -8.34 11.62
C PHE A 14 8.76 -7.49 12.79
N ALA A 15 8.15 -6.34 13.11
CA ALA A 15 8.65 -5.50 14.20
C ALA A 15 8.68 -6.24 15.54
N ASP A 16 7.62 -6.99 15.88
CA ASP A 16 7.57 -7.74 17.14
C ASP A 16 8.67 -8.81 17.21
N GLN A 17 8.92 -9.53 16.11
CA GLN A 17 9.99 -10.54 16.05
C GLN A 17 11.39 -9.92 16.12
N TYR A 18 11.64 -8.83 15.38
CA TYR A 18 12.95 -8.18 15.40
C TYR A 18 13.21 -7.37 16.67
N ALA A 19 12.15 -6.93 17.36
CA ALA A 19 12.27 -6.34 18.68
C ALA A 19 12.76 -7.39 19.69
N ALA A 20 12.20 -8.60 19.65
CA ALA A 20 12.62 -9.71 20.51
C ALA A 20 13.99 -10.30 20.12
N HIS A 21 14.29 -10.32 18.82
CA HIS A 21 15.47 -10.98 18.27
C HIS A 21 16.25 -10.05 17.33
N GLY A 22 17.23 -9.34 17.89
CA GLY A 22 18.31 -8.69 17.13
C GLY A 22 18.29 -7.17 17.14
N LEU A 23 17.21 -6.52 16.68
CA LEU A 23 17.20 -5.07 16.48
C LEU A 23 16.85 -4.28 17.75
N GLY A 24 16.12 -4.89 18.68
CA GLY A 24 15.49 -4.18 19.79
C GLY A 24 14.30 -3.33 19.33
N ALA A 25 13.43 -2.97 20.26
CA ALA A 25 12.14 -2.33 19.96
C ALA A 25 12.29 -1.03 19.15
N ASP A 26 13.16 -0.11 19.57
CA ASP A 26 13.32 1.21 18.95
C ASP A 26 13.65 1.14 17.46
N ARG A 27 14.52 0.21 17.07
CA ARG A 27 14.94 0.05 15.67
C ARG A 27 13.94 -0.77 14.86
N ALA A 28 13.33 -1.79 15.46
CA ALA A 28 12.34 -2.64 14.81
C ALA A 28 11.06 -1.84 14.47
N ASP A 29 10.56 -1.06 15.43
CA ASP A 29 9.32 -0.30 15.25
C ASP A 29 9.43 0.79 14.19
N THR A 30 10.63 1.36 14.06
CA THR A 30 10.90 2.48 13.15
C THR A 30 11.39 2.03 11.78
N MET A 31 11.34 0.73 11.47
CA MET A 31 11.54 0.24 10.10
C MET A 31 10.56 0.92 9.14
N VAL A 32 11.02 1.18 7.91
CA VAL A 32 10.20 1.72 6.81
C VAL A 32 9.56 3.07 7.20
N ARG A 33 10.40 4.11 7.25
CA ARG A 33 10.07 5.46 7.72
C ARG A 33 9.34 6.31 6.66
N THR A 34 8.21 5.83 6.17
CA THR A 34 7.43 6.43 5.06
C THR A 34 7.11 7.91 5.29
N ALA A 35 6.60 8.29 6.46
CA ALA A 35 6.29 9.69 6.75
C ALA A 35 7.55 10.59 6.76
N SER A 36 8.68 10.07 7.24
CA SER A 36 9.95 10.81 7.22
C SER A 36 10.46 11.05 5.80
N VAL A 37 10.26 10.10 4.90
CA VAL A 37 10.57 10.22 3.46
C VAL A 37 9.72 11.33 2.84
N LEU A 38 8.39 11.28 3.05
CA LEU A 38 7.46 12.25 2.49
C LEU A 38 7.70 13.67 3.03
N ARG A 39 7.94 13.84 4.34
CA ARG A 39 8.27 15.15 4.94
C ARG A 39 9.53 15.79 4.36
N ARG A 40 10.42 15.01 3.76
CA ARG A 40 11.64 15.51 3.08
C ARG A 40 11.43 15.79 1.60
N GLY A 41 10.21 15.66 1.09
CA GLY A 41 9.90 15.85 -0.33
C GLY A 41 10.48 14.75 -1.23
N ILE A 42 10.83 13.60 -0.67
CA ILE A 42 11.39 12.47 -1.44
C ILE A 42 10.23 11.65 -2.02
N PRO A 43 10.21 11.35 -3.32
CA PRO A 43 9.20 10.49 -3.93
C PRO A 43 9.17 9.10 -3.28
N LEU A 44 7.97 8.62 -2.99
CA LEU A 44 7.71 7.34 -2.34
C LEU A 44 6.82 6.44 -3.22
N SER A 45 7.23 5.18 -3.36
CA SER A 45 6.38 4.07 -3.83
C SER A 45 6.31 2.96 -2.79
N LEU A 46 5.20 2.21 -2.79
CA LEU A 46 5.05 1.02 -1.97
C LEU A 46 5.08 -0.25 -2.83
N HIS A 47 5.70 -1.32 -2.35
CA HIS A 47 5.76 -2.63 -3.01
C HIS A 47 5.59 -3.77 -2.02
N SER A 48 5.24 -4.97 -2.51
CA SER A 48 5.04 -6.15 -1.66
C SER A 48 6.32 -6.91 -1.36
N ASP A 49 7.31 -6.84 -2.26
CA ASP A 49 8.48 -7.72 -2.24
C ASP A 49 8.07 -9.21 -2.12
N LEU A 50 7.06 -9.61 -2.90
CA LEU A 50 6.50 -10.97 -2.85
C LEU A 50 7.64 -12.01 -2.95
N PRO A 51 7.73 -12.99 -2.02
CA PRO A 51 6.66 -13.45 -1.12
C PRO A 51 6.60 -12.77 0.26
N MET A 52 7.41 -11.75 0.54
CA MET A 52 7.50 -11.16 1.89
C MET A 52 6.20 -10.49 2.34
N GLY A 53 5.59 -9.68 1.48
CA GLY A 53 4.27 -9.09 1.69
C GLY A 53 3.25 -9.59 0.65
N PRO A 54 1.94 -9.46 0.92
CA PRO A 54 0.91 -9.87 -0.02
C PRO A 54 0.95 -9.01 -1.30
N ALA A 55 0.65 -9.61 -2.45
CA ALA A 55 0.42 -8.90 -3.71
C ALA A 55 -0.97 -8.22 -3.74
N ALA A 56 -1.27 -7.44 -2.69
CA ALA A 56 -2.56 -6.79 -2.46
C ALA A 56 -2.35 -5.29 -2.16
N PRO A 57 -2.44 -4.40 -3.17
CA PRO A 57 -2.09 -2.98 -3.01
C PRO A 57 -2.86 -2.25 -1.90
N LEU A 58 -4.15 -2.54 -1.69
CA LEU A 58 -4.92 -1.95 -0.58
C LEU A 58 -4.42 -2.42 0.79
N ALA A 59 -3.93 -3.66 0.90
CA ALA A 59 -3.27 -4.12 2.12
C ALA A 59 -1.95 -3.38 2.35
N LEU A 60 -1.15 -3.15 1.30
CA LEU A 60 0.07 -2.33 1.41
C LEU A 60 -0.22 -0.91 1.88
N ALA A 61 -1.28 -0.28 1.34
CA ALA A 61 -1.73 1.01 1.81
C ALA A 61 -2.17 0.96 3.28
N SER A 62 -2.97 -0.04 3.67
CA SER A 62 -3.39 -0.25 5.07
C SER A 62 -2.20 -0.40 6.02
N PHE A 63 -1.15 -1.15 5.66
CA PHE A 63 0.03 -1.28 6.50
C PHE A 63 0.74 0.06 6.72
N ALA A 64 0.84 0.89 5.68
CA ALA A 64 1.48 2.21 5.78
C ALA A 64 0.65 3.21 6.59
N VAL A 65 -0.68 3.12 6.52
CA VAL A 65 -1.63 4.00 7.24
C VAL A 65 -1.77 3.59 8.70
N ASN A 66 -1.97 2.30 8.96
CA ASN A 66 -2.32 1.80 10.30
C ASN A 66 -1.09 1.40 11.12
N ARG A 67 -0.04 0.85 10.50
CA ARG A 67 1.16 0.33 11.18
C ARG A 67 0.84 -0.53 12.42
N ARG A 68 -0.24 -1.32 12.35
CA ARG A 68 -0.71 -2.19 13.44
C ARG A 68 -0.16 -3.60 13.23
N THR A 69 0.54 -4.15 14.21
CA THR A 69 1.07 -5.52 14.18
C THR A 69 -0.05 -6.54 14.43
N PRO A 70 0.16 -7.84 14.10
CA PRO A 70 -0.79 -8.90 14.44
C PRO A 70 -1.13 -9.00 15.93
N ALA A 71 -0.21 -8.58 16.82
CA ALA A 71 -0.45 -8.50 18.26
C ALA A 71 -1.32 -7.28 18.68
N GLY A 72 -1.77 -6.46 17.72
CA GLY A 72 -2.63 -5.31 17.92
C GLY A 72 -1.90 -4.01 18.26
N ARG A 73 -0.56 -4.04 18.33
CA ARG A 73 0.29 -2.89 18.69
C ARG A 73 0.48 -1.96 17.51
N VAL A 74 0.46 -0.64 17.75
CA VAL A 74 0.82 0.35 16.73
C VAL A 74 2.31 0.67 16.83
N VAL A 75 3.07 0.41 15.77
CA VAL A 75 4.53 0.66 15.74
C VAL A 75 4.84 2.00 15.09
N ALA A 76 5.70 2.80 15.74
CA ALA A 76 6.15 4.11 15.26
C ALA A 76 5.00 4.95 14.63
N PRO A 77 3.97 5.33 15.41
CA PRO A 77 2.79 6.04 14.90
C PRO A 77 3.13 7.33 14.13
N GLU A 78 4.25 7.97 14.45
CA GLU A 78 4.78 9.16 13.74
C GLU A 78 5.32 8.87 12.33
N GLN A 79 5.42 7.59 11.96
CA GLN A 79 5.75 7.12 10.61
C GLN A 79 4.52 6.70 9.80
N ARG A 80 3.29 6.83 10.35
CA ARG A 80 2.06 6.66 9.55
C ARG A 80 1.95 7.73 8.48
N ILE A 81 1.36 7.37 7.36
CA ILE A 81 1.00 8.29 6.28
C ILE A 81 -0.51 8.31 6.10
N SER A 82 -1.04 9.38 5.51
CA SER A 82 -2.47 9.48 5.22
C SER A 82 -2.92 8.45 4.18
N VAL A 83 -4.21 8.15 4.14
CA VAL A 83 -4.81 7.32 3.08
C VAL A 83 -4.47 7.89 1.69
N HIS A 84 -4.53 9.21 1.52
CA HIS A 84 -4.17 9.87 0.27
C HIS A 84 -2.73 9.57 -0.16
N GLU A 85 -1.77 9.74 0.75
CA GLU A 85 -0.35 9.48 0.48
C GLU A 85 -0.10 8.00 0.18
N ALA A 86 -0.76 7.09 0.89
CA ALA A 86 -0.65 5.65 0.66
C ALA A 86 -1.21 5.24 -0.70
N LEU A 87 -2.40 5.72 -1.07
CA LEU A 87 -3.02 5.49 -2.39
C LEU A 87 -2.15 6.02 -3.51
N ARG A 88 -1.56 7.23 -3.36
CA ARG A 88 -0.59 7.76 -4.30
C ARG A 88 0.65 6.87 -4.42
N ALA A 89 1.19 6.38 -3.30
CA ALA A 89 2.39 5.57 -3.28
C ALA A 89 2.22 4.17 -3.93
N ILE A 90 1.02 3.59 -3.89
CA ILE A 90 0.70 2.35 -4.63
C ILE A 90 0.26 2.58 -6.09
N THR A 91 0.11 3.84 -6.53
CA THR A 91 -0.32 4.20 -7.89
C THR A 91 0.74 5.06 -8.59
N ILE A 92 0.57 6.39 -8.61
CA ILE A 92 1.43 7.32 -9.34
C ILE A 92 2.87 7.33 -8.79
N GLY A 93 3.05 7.09 -7.49
CA GLY A 93 4.37 6.93 -6.87
C GLY A 93 5.11 5.71 -7.42
N ALA A 94 4.42 4.56 -7.52
CA ALA A 94 4.98 3.35 -8.13
C ALA A 94 5.30 3.53 -9.62
N ALA A 95 4.40 4.18 -10.38
CA ALA A 95 4.66 4.53 -11.77
C ALA A 95 5.91 5.43 -11.91
N HIS A 96 6.05 6.44 -11.06
CA HIS A 96 7.21 7.34 -11.06
C HIS A 96 8.52 6.60 -10.74
N SER A 97 8.50 5.64 -9.81
CA SER A 97 9.68 4.79 -9.55
C SER A 97 10.13 4.00 -10.79
N TRP A 98 9.23 3.74 -11.73
CA TRP A 98 9.51 3.06 -13.00
C TRP A 98 9.66 4.03 -14.19
N ARG A 99 9.56 5.34 -13.96
CA ARG A 99 9.54 6.39 -15.00
C ARG A 99 8.38 6.27 -15.99
N LEU A 100 7.25 5.72 -15.53
CA LEU A 100 6.03 5.52 -16.32
C LEU A 100 4.89 6.44 -15.86
N GLU A 101 5.19 7.47 -15.08
CA GLU A 101 4.21 8.43 -14.57
C GLU A 101 3.53 9.24 -15.67
N HIS A 102 4.01 9.23 -16.91
CA HIS A 102 3.34 9.82 -18.06
C HIS A 102 2.42 8.83 -18.80
N GLU A 103 2.54 7.54 -18.51
CA GLU A 103 1.80 6.47 -19.19
C GLU A 103 0.72 5.85 -18.29
N ILE A 104 1.00 5.68 -16.99
CA ILE A 104 0.14 4.99 -16.01
C ILE A 104 0.13 5.71 -14.65
N GLY A 105 -0.52 5.10 -13.65
CA GLY A 105 -0.49 5.52 -12.25
C GLY A 105 -1.50 6.60 -11.85
N SER A 106 -2.22 7.21 -12.80
CA SER A 106 -3.34 8.12 -12.51
C SER A 106 -4.37 8.10 -13.62
N ILE A 107 -5.61 8.47 -13.30
CA ILE A 107 -6.67 8.65 -14.30
C ILE A 107 -6.56 10.07 -14.86
N ALA A 108 -6.00 10.20 -16.07
CA ALA A 108 -5.84 11.48 -16.77
C ALA A 108 -5.83 11.26 -18.29
N PRO A 109 -6.24 12.26 -19.10
CA PRO A 109 -6.13 12.17 -20.55
C PRO A 109 -4.71 11.86 -21.02
N GLY A 110 -4.58 11.02 -22.05
CA GLY A 110 -3.31 10.60 -22.64
C GLY A 110 -2.63 9.39 -21.96
N LYS A 111 -3.13 8.95 -20.80
CA LYS A 111 -2.64 7.75 -20.10
C LYS A 111 -3.41 6.49 -20.48
N ALA A 112 -2.80 5.33 -20.26
CA ALA A 112 -3.49 4.06 -20.41
C ALA A 112 -4.68 3.98 -19.43
N ALA A 113 -5.85 3.59 -19.95
CA ALA A 113 -7.05 3.40 -19.16
C ALA A 113 -6.96 2.10 -18.33
N THR A 114 -6.13 2.14 -17.29
CA THR A 114 -5.93 1.04 -16.33
C THR A 114 -6.20 1.53 -14.92
N PHE A 115 -7.31 1.07 -14.31
CA PHE A 115 -7.73 1.44 -12.96
C PHE A 115 -8.66 0.38 -12.36
N THR A 116 -8.73 0.35 -11.03
CA THR A 116 -9.57 -0.59 -10.28
C THR A 116 -10.81 0.13 -9.75
N VAL A 117 -11.96 -0.54 -9.83
CA VAL A 117 -13.24 -0.06 -9.28
C VAL A 117 -13.44 -0.69 -7.91
N LEU A 118 -13.57 0.16 -6.89
CA LEU A 118 -13.78 -0.23 -5.50
C LEU A 118 -15.26 -0.13 -5.14
N ALA A 119 -15.74 -0.99 -4.24
CA ALA A 119 -17.13 -0.98 -3.78
C ALA A 119 -17.43 0.12 -2.75
N GLU A 120 -16.41 0.59 -2.03
CA GLU A 120 -16.49 1.66 -1.03
C GLU A 120 -15.42 2.73 -1.34
N ASP A 121 -15.69 3.97 -0.92
CA ASP A 121 -14.71 5.06 -1.03
C ASP A 121 -13.61 4.90 0.02
N PRO A 122 -12.33 4.70 -0.36
CA PRO A 122 -11.24 4.52 0.58
C PRO A 122 -11.01 5.73 1.50
N TYR A 123 -11.50 6.92 1.15
CA TYR A 123 -11.40 8.11 1.99
C TYR A 123 -12.47 8.21 3.08
N LEU A 124 -13.54 7.41 2.98
CA LEU A 124 -14.70 7.46 3.88
C LEU A 124 -14.81 6.25 4.80
N VAL A 125 -14.13 5.14 4.50
CA VAL A 125 -14.08 3.98 5.39
C VAL A 125 -13.16 4.23 6.57
N ASP A 126 -13.35 3.47 7.65
CA ASP A 126 -12.34 3.37 8.71
C ASP A 126 -11.01 2.90 8.09
N PRO A 127 -9.88 3.60 8.33
CA PRO A 127 -8.57 3.19 7.83
C PRO A 127 -8.20 1.73 8.14
N GLU A 128 -8.65 1.17 9.26
CA GLU A 128 -8.40 -0.23 9.62
C GLU A 128 -9.10 -1.21 8.66
N ARG A 129 -10.20 -0.78 7.99
CA ARG A 129 -10.93 -1.55 6.97
C ARG A 129 -10.42 -1.31 5.55
N LEU A 130 -9.40 -0.47 5.34
CA LEU A 130 -8.92 -0.09 4.00
C LEU A 130 -8.49 -1.30 3.16
N ALA A 131 -7.92 -2.33 3.79
CA ALA A 131 -7.49 -3.55 3.10
C ALA A 131 -8.67 -4.44 2.65
N ASP A 132 -9.84 -4.27 3.28
CA ASP A 132 -11.00 -5.15 3.11
C ASP A 132 -12.01 -4.61 2.10
N ILE A 133 -11.76 -3.41 1.53
CA ILE A 133 -12.66 -2.81 0.53
C ILE A 133 -12.80 -3.79 -0.65
N PRO A 134 -14.02 -4.24 -0.96
CA PRO A 134 -14.23 -5.15 -2.08
C PRO A 134 -13.83 -4.49 -3.42
N ILE A 135 -13.11 -5.24 -4.24
CA ILE A 135 -12.81 -4.86 -5.62
C ILE A 135 -13.93 -5.40 -6.51
N LEU A 136 -14.65 -4.52 -7.20
CA LEU A 136 -15.70 -4.89 -8.15
C LEU A 136 -15.12 -5.37 -9.49
N GLY A 137 -13.95 -4.87 -9.85
CA GLY A 137 -13.25 -5.24 -11.06
C GLY A 137 -12.17 -4.24 -11.44
N THR A 138 -11.52 -4.52 -12.55
CA THR A 138 -10.43 -3.68 -13.09
C THR A 138 -10.72 -3.38 -14.54
N VAL A 139 -10.55 -2.12 -14.92
CA VAL A 139 -10.36 -1.75 -16.33
C VAL A 139 -8.87 -1.88 -16.61
N TYR A 140 -8.49 -2.64 -17.64
CA TYR A 140 -7.11 -2.77 -18.08
C TYR A 140 -7.02 -2.47 -19.57
N ALA A 141 -6.24 -1.43 -19.90
CA ALA A 141 -6.13 -0.90 -21.27
C ALA A 141 -7.50 -0.66 -21.93
N GLY A 142 -8.45 -0.10 -21.19
CA GLY A 142 -9.80 0.22 -21.67
C GLY A 142 -10.79 -0.95 -21.69
N ARG A 143 -10.37 -2.18 -21.36
CA ARG A 143 -11.26 -3.34 -21.26
C ARG A 143 -11.66 -3.61 -19.82
N TRP A 144 -12.95 -3.82 -19.56
CA TRP A 144 -13.48 -4.18 -18.24
C TRP A 144 -13.27 -5.67 -17.91
N PHE A 145 -12.83 -5.94 -16.68
CA PHE A 145 -12.66 -7.28 -16.11
C PHE A 145 -13.34 -7.30 -14.72
N PRO A 146 -14.57 -7.81 -14.60
CA PRO A 146 -15.26 -7.90 -13.32
C PRO A 146 -14.60 -8.95 -12.41
N VAL A 147 -14.63 -8.72 -11.10
CA VAL A 147 -14.41 -9.78 -10.12
C VAL A 147 -15.72 -10.53 -9.96
N ASP A 148 -15.69 -11.83 -10.23
CA ASP A 148 -16.86 -12.67 -10.04
C ASP A 148 -16.98 -13.01 -8.54
N HIS A 149 -18.00 -12.45 -7.88
CA HIS A 149 -18.29 -12.74 -6.47
C HIS A 149 -19.17 -13.98 -6.30
N ALA A 150 -19.47 -14.72 -7.38
CA ALA A 150 -20.18 -15.98 -7.29
C ALA A 150 -19.46 -16.93 -6.31
N PRO A 151 -20.19 -17.60 -5.39
CA PRO A 151 -19.57 -18.59 -4.51
C PRO A 151 -18.94 -19.66 -5.40
N ARG A 152 -17.62 -19.86 -5.26
CA ARG A 152 -16.95 -20.99 -5.89
C ARG A 152 -17.56 -22.25 -5.28
N HIS A 153 -18.37 -22.97 -6.04
CA HIS A 153 -18.89 -24.26 -5.61
C HIS A 153 -17.72 -25.15 -5.19
N ALA A 154 -17.72 -25.59 -3.94
CA ALA A 154 -16.83 -26.63 -3.45
C ALA A 154 -17.15 -27.91 -4.24
N GLY A 155 -16.25 -28.26 -5.15
CA GLY A 155 -16.19 -29.57 -5.80
C GLY A 155 -15.13 -30.43 -5.17
#